data_AF-B4FLW7-F1
#
_entry.id   AF-B4FLW7-F1
#
_cell.length_a   1.000
_cell.length_b   1.000
_cell.length_c   1.000
_cell.angle_alpha   90.00
_cell.angle_beta   90.00
_cell.angle_gamma   90.00
#
_symmetry.space_group_name_H-M   'P 1'
#
loop_
_entity.id
_entity.type
_entity.pdbx_description
1 polymer ?
#
loop_
_entity_poly.entity_id
_entity_poly.type
_entity_poly.pdbx_seq_one_letter_code
_entity_poly.pdbx_strand_id
1 'polypeptide(L)'
;MFVFSVEQGLPVLPEWLSFNRVTTRLRQGYEIGPARLLLSASGGHVEGNFPPHEAFAIGGTNSVRGYEEGAVGSGRSYAVGSGEVSCRMFGPLEGVVFGDYGSDLGSGPKVPGDPAGARGKPGSGYGYGVGVRVDSPLGPLRLEYAFNDRQARRFHFGVGYRN
;
A
#
# COMPACT_ATOMS: atom_id res chain seq x y z
N MET A 1 -7.75 -2.71 -14.01
CA MET A 1 -6.33 -2.47 -14.36
C MET A 1 -5.47 -3.55 -13.73
N PHE A 2 -4.67 -4.23 -14.54
CA PHE A 2 -3.67 -5.18 -14.07
C PHE A 2 -2.31 -4.66 -14.55
N VAL A 3 -1.36 -4.56 -13.63
CA VAL A 3 0.01 -4.12 -13.90
C VAL A 3 0.95 -5.19 -13.35
N PHE A 4 1.82 -5.68 -14.22
CA PHE A 4 2.89 -6.59 -13.87
C PHE A 4 4.21 -5.91 -14.23
N SER A 5 5.14 -5.88 -13.29
CA SER A 5 6.43 -5.21 -13.43
C SER A 5 7.54 -6.14 -12.97
N VAL A 6 8.61 -6.17 -13.77
CA VAL A 6 9.84 -6.91 -13.47
C VAL A 6 10.99 -5.91 -13.56
N GLU A 7 11.79 -5.82 -12.51
CA GLU A 7 13.01 -5.03 -12.46
C GLU A 7 14.18 -5.97 -12.21
N GLN A 8 15.28 -5.76 -12.94
CA GLN A 8 16.47 -6.61 -12.84
C GLN A 8 17.72 -5.75 -12.66
N GLY A 9 18.46 -6.01 -11.59
CA GLY A 9 19.82 -5.55 -11.39
C GLY A 9 20.80 -6.54 -12.00
N LEU A 10 21.53 -6.11 -13.04
CA LEU A 10 22.54 -6.93 -13.71
C LEU A 10 23.92 -6.69 -13.09
N PRO A 11 24.65 -7.75 -12.68
CA PRO A 11 26.00 -7.62 -12.15
C PRO A 11 27.02 -7.47 -13.28
N VAL A 12 27.17 -6.26 -13.83
CA VAL A 12 28.20 -5.98 -14.87
C VAL A 12 29.59 -5.85 -14.22
N LEU A 13 29.65 -5.44 -12.95
CA LEU A 13 30.87 -5.38 -12.15
C LEU A 13 30.69 -6.15 -10.81
N PRO A 14 31.77 -6.64 -10.18
CA PRO A 14 31.68 -7.47 -8.97
C PRO A 14 31.00 -6.81 -7.77
N GLU A 15 31.09 -5.47 -7.68
CA GLU A 15 30.51 -4.66 -6.60
C GLU A 15 29.04 -4.27 -6.86
N TRP A 16 28.47 -4.65 -8.01
CA TRP A 16 27.13 -4.21 -8.39
C TRP A 16 26.04 -5.08 -7.74
N LEU A 17 24.93 -4.43 -7.43
CA LEU A 17 23.72 -5.07 -6.93
C LEU A 17 23.15 -6.00 -8.01
N SER A 18 22.81 -7.23 -7.61
CA SER A 18 22.17 -8.20 -8.47
C SER A 18 20.90 -8.69 -7.82
N PHE A 19 19.76 -8.26 -8.36
CA PHE A 19 18.46 -8.64 -7.84
C PHE A 19 17.45 -8.77 -8.97
N ASN A 20 16.42 -9.57 -8.74
CA ASN A 20 15.22 -9.61 -9.57
C ASN A 20 14.05 -9.24 -8.67
N ARG A 21 13.33 -8.18 -9.03
CA ARG A 21 12.11 -7.75 -8.36
C ARG A 21 10.93 -7.97 -9.29
N VAL A 22 9.92 -8.64 -8.78
CA VAL A 22 8.64 -8.83 -9.46
C VAL A 22 7.56 -8.16 -8.62
N THR A 23 6.73 -7.33 -9.24
CA THR A 23 5.61 -6.65 -8.60
C THR A 23 4.35 -6.82 -9.45
N THR A 24 3.28 -7.23 -8.80
CA THR A 24 1.96 -7.37 -9.41
C THR A 24 0.97 -6.46 -8.70
N ARG A 25 0.17 -5.72 -9.46
CA ARG A 25 -0.92 -4.89 -8.96
C ARG A 25 -2.18 -5.15 -9.77
N LEU A 26 -3.25 -5.50 -9.09
CA LEU A 26 -4.57 -5.72 -9.63
C LEU A 26 -5.54 -4.72 -9.00
N ARG A 27 -6.32 -4.06 -9.83
CA ARG A 27 -7.35 -3.11 -9.40
C ARG A 27 -8.60 -3.30 -10.23
N GLN A 28 -9.68 -3.69 -9.58
CA GLN A 28 -10.97 -3.97 -10.20
C GLN A 28 -12.03 -3.05 -9.59
N GLY A 29 -12.78 -2.35 -10.43
CA GLY A 29 -13.89 -1.50 -10.01
C GLY A 29 -15.21 -2.07 -10.50
N TYR A 30 -16.22 -2.06 -9.63
CA TYR A 30 -17.60 -2.44 -9.95
C TYR A 30 -18.51 -1.27 -9.57
N GLU A 31 -19.39 -0.89 -10.48
CA GLU A 31 -20.42 0.12 -10.22
C GLU A 31 -21.71 -0.60 -9.85
N ILE A 32 -22.21 -0.35 -8.64
CA ILE A 32 -23.43 -0.95 -8.09
C ILE A 32 -24.38 0.19 -7.78
N GLY A 33 -25.12 0.65 -8.79
CA GLY A 33 -26.03 1.78 -8.68
C GLY A 33 -25.30 3.09 -8.36
N PRO A 34 -25.68 3.83 -7.28
CA PRO A 34 -25.01 5.06 -6.90
C PRO A 34 -23.67 4.84 -6.18
N ALA A 35 -23.34 3.59 -5.83
CA ALA A 35 -22.12 3.22 -5.14
C ALA A 35 -21.11 2.56 -6.11
N ARG A 36 -19.83 2.82 -5.88
CA ARG A 36 -18.71 2.23 -6.61
C ARG A 36 -17.87 1.42 -5.63
N LEU A 37 -17.75 0.13 -5.90
CA LEU A 37 -16.83 -0.77 -5.20
C LEU A 37 -15.51 -0.81 -5.96
N LEU A 38 -14.40 -0.62 -5.25
CA LEU A 38 -13.05 -0.73 -5.77
C LEU A 38 -12.28 -1.75 -4.94
N LEU A 39 -11.88 -2.83 -5.58
CA LEU A 39 -11.01 -3.84 -5.00
C LEU A 39 -9.61 -3.69 -5.59
N SER A 40 -8.60 -3.62 -4.74
CA SER A 40 -7.21 -3.55 -5.13
C SER A 40 -6.41 -4.60 -4.39
N ALA A 41 -5.55 -5.30 -5.10
CA ALA A 41 -4.61 -6.26 -4.54
C ALA A 41 -3.23 -5.96 -5.15
N SER A 42 -2.20 -5.99 -4.31
CA SER A 42 -0.82 -5.84 -4.76
C SER A 42 0.06 -6.82 -4.02
N GLY A 43 1.11 -7.24 -4.68
CA GLY A 43 2.12 -8.08 -4.06
C GLY A 43 3.38 -8.07 -4.89
N GLY A 44 4.47 -8.52 -4.27
CA GLY A 44 5.75 -8.56 -4.94
C GLY A 44 6.73 -9.44 -4.21
N HIS A 45 7.80 -9.77 -4.92
CA HIS A 45 8.91 -10.54 -4.42
C HIS A 45 10.21 -9.99 -5.00
N VAL A 46 11.23 -9.83 -4.16
CA VAL A 46 12.58 -9.50 -4.58
C VAL A 46 13.54 -10.57 -4.09
N GLU A 47 14.35 -11.06 -5.03
CA GLU A 47 15.36 -12.08 -4.81
C GLU A 47 16.73 -11.56 -5.24
N GLY A 48 17.78 -11.95 -4.52
CA GLY A 48 19.15 -11.50 -4.75
C GLY A 48 19.67 -10.51 -3.72
N ASN A 49 20.76 -9.82 -4.10
CA ASN A 49 21.43 -8.81 -3.31
C ASN A 49 20.92 -7.41 -3.69
N PHE A 50 20.11 -6.84 -2.81
CA PHE A 50 19.55 -5.50 -2.93
C PHE A 50 19.73 -4.76 -1.60
N PRO A 51 19.80 -3.42 -1.61
CA PRO A 51 20.03 -2.66 -0.39
C PRO A 51 18.77 -2.62 0.49
N PRO A 52 18.88 -2.42 1.82
CA PRO A 52 17.73 -2.50 2.73
C PRO A 52 16.61 -1.48 2.43
N HIS A 53 16.94 -0.34 1.81
CA HIS A 53 15.96 0.68 1.42
C HIS A 53 15.10 0.27 0.21
N GLU A 54 15.53 -0.75 -0.52
CA GLU A 54 14.82 -1.35 -1.65
C GLU A 54 13.87 -2.48 -1.22
N ALA A 55 13.82 -2.81 0.07
CA ALA A 55 12.83 -3.73 0.62
C ALA A 55 11.42 -3.15 0.49
N PHE A 56 10.43 -4.02 0.37
CA PHE A 56 9.04 -3.58 0.27
C PHE A 56 8.54 -3.08 1.61
N ALA A 57 8.37 -1.76 1.71
CA ALA A 57 7.74 -1.12 2.86
C ALA A 57 6.21 -1.28 2.81
N ILE A 58 5.62 -1.68 3.93
CA ILE A 58 4.18 -1.90 4.06
C ILE A 58 3.63 -0.95 5.12
N GLY A 59 2.50 -0.32 4.84
CA GLY A 59 1.88 0.69 5.70
C GLY A 59 1.99 2.08 5.10
N GLY A 60 1.01 2.93 5.41
CA GLY A 60 0.88 4.28 4.85
C GLY A 60 -0.33 4.42 3.94
N THR A 61 -0.52 5.60 3.36
CA THR A 61 -1.75 5.96 2.61
C THR A 61 -1.99 5.09 1.38
N ASN A 62 -0.92 4.63 0.73
CA ASN A 62 -1.02 3.83 -0.50
C ASN A 62 -1.03 2.32 -0.24
N SER A 63 -0.74 1.87 0.97
CA SER A 63 -0.63 0.46 1.36
C SER A 63 -1.73 0.10 2.37
N VAL A 64 -1.42 0.09 3.66
CA VAL A 64 -2.36 -0.12 4.77
C VAL A 64 -2.56 1.19 5.51
N ARG A 65 -3.72 1.82 5.30
CA ARG A 65 -4.07 3.07 5.97
C ARG A 65 -4.18 2.87 7.48
N GLY A 66 -4.00 3.95 8.23
CA GLY A 66 -3.94 3.92 9.70
C GLY A 66 -2.54 3.67 10.27
N TYR A 67 -1.60 3.17 9.47
CA TYR A 67 -0.19 3.07 9.83
C TYR A 67 0.65 4.20 9.23
N GLU A 68 1.84 4.40 9.80
CA GLU A 68 2.90 5.17 9.14
C GLU A 68 3.44 4.44 7.92
N GLU A 69 4.09 5.21 7.06
CA GLU A 69 4.80 4.67 5.91
C GLU A 69 5.81 3.61 6.36
N GLY A 70 5.61 2.38 5.89
CA GLY A 70 6.48 1.25 6.24
C GLY A 70 6.38 0.76 7.68
N ALA A 71 5.37 1.14 8.48
CA ALA A 71 5.26 0.70 9.87
C ALA A 71 4.67 -0.72 10.06
N VAL A 72 4.01 -1.29 9.05
CA VAL A 72 3.46 -2.65 9.12
C VAL A 72 4.56 -3.70 8.92
N GLY A 73 5.43 -3.49 7.92
CA GLY A 73 6.44 -4.46 7.54
C GLY A 73 7.49 -3.89 6.60
N SER A 74 8.62 -4.59 6.49
CA SER A 74 9.67 -4.31 5.52
C SER A 74 10.35 -5.61 5.13
N GLY A 75 9.95 -6.17 3.99
CA GLY A 75 10.30 -7.54 3.61
C GLY A 75 10.74 -7.68 2.16
N ARG A 76 11.27 -8.87 1.84
CA ARG A 76 11.55 -9.32 0.46
C ARG A 76 10.29 -9.61 -0.34
N SER A 77 9.25 -10.05 0.35
CA SER A 77 7.95 -10.34 -0.21
C SER A 77 6.90 -9.50 0.50
N TYR A 78 5.84 -9.15 -0.21
CA TYR A 78 4.68 -8.55 0.43
C TYR A 78 3.40 -8.90 -0.29
N ALA A 79 2.29 -8.82 0.43
CA ALA A 79 0.94 -8.88 -0.11
C ALA A 79 0.07 -7.85 0.62
N VAL A 80 -0.66 -7.03 -0.14
CA VAL A 80 -1.56 -6.00 0.37
C VAL A 80 -2.87 -6.06 -0.41
N GLY A 81 -3.98 -6.17 0.32
CA GLY A 81 -5.34 -6.07 -0.20
C GLY A 81 -6.02 -4.80 0.32
N SER A 82 -6.85 -4.19 -0.51
CA SER A 82 -7.61 -2.97 -0.20
C SER A 82 -8.98 -3.07 -0.84
N GLY A 83 -10.02 -2.82 -0.06
CA GLY A 83 -11.39 -2.69 -0.53
C GLY A 83 -11.90 -1.31 -0.19
N GLU A 84 -12.42 -0.58 -1.17
CA GLU A 84 -13.04 0.73 -0.99
C GLU A 84 -14.46 0.70 -1.55
N VAL A 85 -15.41 1.26 -0.81
CA VAL A 85 -16.77 1.52 -1.28
C VAL A 85 -16.97 3.02 -1.24
N SER A 86 -17.26 3.61 -2.39
CA SER A 86 -17.52 5.04 -2.51
C SER A 86 -18.93 5.30 -2.99
N CYS A 87 -19.57 6.36 -2.49
CA CYS A 87 -20.92 6.75 -2.87
C CYS A 87 -21.00 8.26 -2.98
N ARG A 88 -21.57 8.74 -4.09
CA ARG A 88 -21.75 10.18 -4.31
C ARG A 88 -22.87 10.68 -3.40
N MET A 89 -22.55 11.59 -2.49
CA MET A 89 -23.51 12.14 -1.53
C MET A 89 -24.16 13.42 -2.06
N PHE A 90 -23.37 14.48 -2.27
CA PHE A 90 -23.86 15.79 -2.68
C PHE A 90 -22.90 16.47 -3.67
N GLY A 91 -23.35 16.64 -4.93
CA GLY A 91 -22.56 17.33 -5.96
C GLY A 91 -21.15 16.71 -6.15
N PRO A 92 -20.06 17.49 -5.92
CA PRO A 92 -18.68 17.01 -6.03
C PRO A 92 -18.18 16.22 -4.80
N LEU A 93 -19.03 16.00 -3.79
CA LEU A 93 -18.70 15.29 -2.56
C LEU A 93 -19.01 13.80 -2.68
N GLU A 94 -17.97 12.97 -2.52
CA GLU A 94 -18.06 11.52 -2.48
C GLU A 94 -17.61 11.00 -1.10
N GLY A 95 -18.47 10.22 -0.44
CA GLY A 95 -18.11 9.52 0.77
C GLY A 95 -17.46 8.19 0.43
N VAL A 96 -16.42 7.81 1.16
CA VAL A 96 -15.65 6.58 0.95
C VAL A 96 -15.54 5.83 2.26
N VAL A 97 -15.74 4.52 2.22
CA VAL A 97 -15.42 3.60 3.31
C VAL A 97 -14.39 2.63 2.78
N PHE A 98 -13.36 2.34 3.58
CA PHE A 98 -12.30 1.45 3.13
C PHE A 98 -11.81 0.50 4.21
N GLY A 99 -11.25 -0.62 3.76
CA GLY A 99 -10.54 -1.59 4.57
C GLY A 99 -9.32 -2.11 3.82
N ASP A 100 -8.17 -2.09 4.48
CA ASP A 100 -6.88 -2.51 3.97
C ASP A 100 -6.28 -3.58 4.88
N TYR A 101 -5.58 -4.53 4.28
CA TYR A 101 -4.81 -5.56 4.98
C TYR A 101 -3.47 -5.74 4.27
N GLY A 102 -2.38 -5.84 5.02
CA GLY A 102 -1.05 -6.05 4.46
C GLY A 102 -0.22 -7.01 5.30
N SER A 103 0.67 -7.74 4.63
CA SER A 103 1.65 -8.60 5.29
C SER A 103 2.94 -8.72 4.47
N ASP A 104 4.07 -8.79 5.17
CA ASP A 104 5.41 -9.06 4.61
C ASP A 104 5.69 -10.55 4.39
N LEU A 105 4.70 -11.41 4.58
CA LEU A 105 4.79 -12.87 4.40
C LEU A 105 5.94 -13.51 5.21
N GLY A 106 6.32 -12.90 6.35
CA GLY A 106 7.43 -13.37 7.20
C GLY A 106 8.80 -13.19 6.56
N SER A 107 8.91 -12.34 5.53
CA SER A 107 10.15 -12.11 4.80
C SER A 107 11.00 -10.96 5.35
N GLY A 108 10.54 -10.30 6.43
CA GLY A 108 11.25 -9.20 7.08
C GLY A 108 12.69 -9.53 7.48
N PRO A 109 12.92 -10.62 8.25
CA PRO A 109 14.28 -11.00 8.68
C PRO A 109 15.21 -11.42 7.54
N LYS A 110 14.67 -11.67 6.34
CA LYS A 110 15.46 -12.05 5.15
C LYS A 110 16.03 -10.83 4.42
N VAL A 111 15.63 -9.62 4.80
CA VAL A 111 16.19 -8.37 4.25
C VAL A 111 17.54 -8.12 4.93
N PRO A 112 18.60 -7.76 4.18
CA PRO A 112 19.88 -7.40 4.76
C PRO A 112 19.71 -6.33 5.87
N GLY A 113 20.27 -6.59 7.05
CA GLY A 113 20.19 -5.67 8.20
C GLY A 113 18.87 -5.68 8.98
N ASP A 114 17.93 -6.58 8.68
CA ASP A 114 16.67 -6.80 9.41
C ASP A 114 15.97 -5.50 9.92
N PRO A 115 15.55 -4.60 9.00
CA PRO A 115 14.90 -3.35 9.37
C PRO A 115 13.51 -3.57 10.00
N ALA A 116 12.89 -4.73 9.77
CA ALA A 116 11.61 -5.10 10.37
C ALA A 116 11.79 -5.45 11.85
N GLY A 117 12.74 -6.33 12.17
CA GLY A 117 13.09 -6.70 13.55
C GLY A 117 13.64 -5.51 14.34
N ALA A 118 14.58 -4.76 13.76
CA ALA A 118 15.20 -3.60 14.41
C ALA A 118 14.19 -2.50 14.83
N ARG A 119 13.05 -2.41 14.14
CA ARG A 119 11.98 -1.44 14.42
C ARG A 119 10.74 -2.05 15.09
N GLY A 120 10.78 -3.34 15.44
CA GLY A 120 9.65 -4.03 16.06
C GLY A 120 8.37 -3.99 15.20
N LYS A 121 8.51 -4.09 13.87
CA LYS A 121 7.36 -4.08 12.97
C LYS A 121 6.56 -5.38 13.14
N PRO A 122 5.21 -5.32 13.11
CA PRO A 122 4.38 -6.50 13.34
C PRO A 122 4.47 -7.56 12.24
N GLY A 123 4.85 -7.19 11.02
CA GLY A 123 4.92 -8.09 9.86
C GLY A 123 3.57 -8.28 9.15
N SER A 124 2.46 -8.11 9.85
CA SER A 124 1.12 -7.99 9.27
C SER A 124 0.29 -6.94 10.00
N GLY A 125 -0.75 -6.45 9.34
CA GLY A 125 -1.60 -5.40 9.90
C GLY A 125 -2.79 -5.10 9.02
N TYR A 126 -3.84 -4.59 9.64
CA TYR A 126 -5.03 -4.14 8.94
C TYR A 126 -5.44 -2.75 9.42
N GLY A 127 -6.07 -2.03 8.51
CA GLY A 127 -6.61 -0.72 8.78
C GLY A 127 -7.95 -0.54 8.11
N TYR A 128 -8.84 0.20 8.74
CA TYR A 128 -10.14 0.51 8.17
C TYR A 128 -10.50 1.94 8.52
N GLY A 129 -11.38 2.53 7.73
CA GLY A 129 -11.69 3.91 7.91
C GLY A 129 -12.74 4.43 6.97
N VAL A 130 -12.96 5.73 7.12
CA VAL A 130 -13.87 6.50 6.29
C VAL A 130 -13.11 7.68 5.71
N GLY A 131 -13.50 8.09 4.53
CA GLY A 131 -12.91 9.21 3.84
C GLY A 131 -13.94 9.99 3.07
N VAL A 132 -13.53 11.17 2.66
CA VAL A 132 -14.32 12.09 1.87
C VAL A 132 -13.44 12.54 0.71
N ARG A 133 -13.98 12.47 -0.50
CA ARG A 133 -13.36 12.97 -1.71
C ARG A 133 -14.15 14.16 -2.21
N VAL A 134 -13.43 15.23 -2.55
CA VAL A 134 -13.99 16.46 -3.07
C VAL A 134 -13.32 16.76 -4.39
N ASP A 135 -14.10 16.80 -5.47
CA ASP A 135 -13.60 17.30 -6.74
C ASP A 135 -13.47 18.82 -6.67
N SER A 136 -12.22 19.32 -6.61
CA SER A 136 -11.92 20.74 -6.62
C SER A 136 -11.32 21.17 -7.97
N PRO A 137 -11.35 22.46 -8.33
CA PRO A 137 -10.70 22.97 -9.55
C PRO A 137 -9.19 22.67 -9.63
N LEU A 138 -8.55 22.44 -8.48
CA LEU A 138 -7.12 22.08 -8.37
C LEU A 138 -6.88 20.57 -8.48
N GLY A 139 -7.94 19.78 -8.63
CA GLY A 139 -7.92 18.32 -8.65
C GLY A 139 -8.72 17.69 -7.51
N PRO A 140 -8.84 16.35 -7.51
CA PRO A 140 -9.55 15.63 -6.46
C PRO A 140 -8.77 15.71 -5.13
N LEU A 141 -9.42 16.25 -4.10
CA LEU A 141 -8.93 16.28 -2.73
C LEU A 141 -9.46 15.06 -1.99
N ARG A 142 -8.62 14.44 -1.17
CA ARG A 142 -8.97 13.27 -0.38
C ARG A 142 -8.61 13.51 1.07
N LEU A 143 -9.60 13.34 1.94
CA LEU A 143 -9.42 13.35 3.38
C LEU A 143 -9.89 12.01 3.92
N GLU A 144 -8.99 11.25 4.52
CA GLU A 144 -9.26 9.90 5.01
C GLU A 144 -8.91 9.82 6.49
N TYR A 145 -9.80 9.21 7.27
CA TYR A 145 -9.62 8.96 8.67
C TYR A 145 -9.61 7.45 8.91
N ALA A 146 -8.45 6.95 9.32
CA ALA A 146 -8.16 5.53 9.41
C ALA A 146 -7.82 5.12 10.84
N PHE A 147 -8.24 3.91 11.18
CA PHE A 147 -7.94 3.21 12.43
C PHE A 147 -7.13 1.96 12.11
N ASN A 148 -6.17 1.62 12.96
CA ASN A 148 -5.42 0.38 12.87
C ASN A 148 -5.75 -0.61 13.99
N ASP A 149 -5.25 -1.84 13.86
CA ASP A 149 -5.33 -2.91 14.86
C ASP A 149 -4.78 -2.52 16.26
N ARG A 150 -3.83 -1.59 16.31
CA ARG A 150 -3.18 -1.04 17.52
C ARG A 150 -3.93 0.15 18.13
N GLN A 151 -5.19 0.38 17.75
CA GLN A 151 -6.03 1.49 18.22
C GLN A 151 -5.48 2.89 17.91
N ALA A 152 -4.47 3.00 17.06
CA ALA A 152 -3.98 4.28 16.58
C ALA A 152 -4.91 4.81 15.49
N ARG A 153 -5.20 6.11 15.58
CA ARG A 153 -6.01 6.87 14.63
C ARG A 153 -5.12 7.78 13.82
N ARG A 154 -5.33 7.83 12.52
CA ARG A 154 -4.57 8.71 11.62
C ARG A 154 -5.46 9.40 10.60
N PHE A 155 -5.14 10.66 10.38
CA PHE A 155 -5.66 11.44 9.27
C PHE A 155 -4.67 11.38 8.11
N HIS A 156 -5.19 11.11 6.93
CA HIS A 156 -4.46 11.15 5.67
C HIS A 156 -5.10 12.23 4.80
N PHE A 157 -4.28 13.15 4.30
CA PHE A 157 -4.70 14.14 3.33
C PHE A 157 -3.88 13.95 2.07
N GLY A 158 -4.57 13.86 0.92
CA GLY A 158 -3.91 13.65 -0.37
C GLY A 158 -4.57 14.46 -1.46
N VAL A 159 -3.75 15.02 -2.34
CA VAL A 159 -4.19 15.71 -3.56
C VAL A 159 -3.91 14.79 -4.75
N GLY A 160 -4.89 14.60 -5.63
CA GLY A 160 -4.76 13.78 -6.84
C GLY A 160 -5.36 12.38 -6.72
N TYR A 161 -5.24 11.61 -7.79
CA TYR A 161 -5.74 10.23 -7.85
C TYR A 161 -4.80 9.24 -7.15
N ARG A 162 -5.31 8.05 -6.81
CA ARG A 162 -4.49 6.96 -6.23
C ARG A 162 -3.78 6.26 -7.40
N ASN A 163 -2.44 6.28 -7.38
CA ASN A 163 -1.59 5.53 -8.31
C ASN A 163 -1.59 4.03 -7.98
#